data_AF-A0A4Q5Y109-F1
#
_entry.id   AF-A0A4Q5Y109-F1
#
_cell.length_a   1.000
_cell.length_b   1.000
_cell.length_c   1.000
_cell.angle_alpha   90.00
_cell.angle_beta   90.00
_cell.angle_gamma   90.00
#
_symmetry.space_group_name_H-M   'P 1'
#
loop_
_entity.id
_entity.type
_entity.pdbx_description
1 polymer ?
#
loop_
_entity_poly.entity_id
_entity_poly.type
_entity_poly.pdbx_seq_one_letter_code
_entity_poly.pdbx_strand_id
1 'polypeptide(L)'
;MCSNGNASGGTSQLRAPINLFNGLSTDTTDAAAASGYFPADSCIVAFNTIVNARGGGGIVLGGTSGGTIQPKGIVLANNIVKMATGSALYINPSNTALTYSSEGNLYQAPAGLGTTTSGWTNTTLDFGARADGILTAPAVVTDAAINSNNYTALLNGKDVQIQNRSAIYDVGADELNGSGQVIARPLTSAEVGAGTSASLPVTLLDFNAKAVGNTTVLTWKVANEI
;
A
#
# COMPACT_ATOMS: atom_id res chain seq x y z
N MET A 1 -5.99 15.77 22.20
CA MET A 1 -6.82 15.92 20.99
C MET A 1 -6.13 15.20 19.85
N CYS A 2 -6.54 13.96 19.55
CA CYS A 2 -6.01 13.19 18.44
C CYS A 2 -6.87 13.45 17.21
N SER A 3 -6.47 14.40 16.37
CA SER A 3 -7.03 14.56 15.02
C SER A 3 -6.48 13.46 14.13
N ASN A 4 -7.14 12.29 14.10
CA ASN A 4 -6.87 11.26 13.11
C ASN A 4 -8.01 11.25 12.09
N GLY A 5 -8.07 12.31 11.32
CA GLY A 5 -8.93 12.47 10.16
C GLY A 5 -8.08 13.01 9.04
N ASN A 6 -8.12 12.33 7.90
CA ASN A 6 -7.46 12.69 6.65
C ASN A 6 -7.91 14.09 6.18
N ALA A 7 -7.32 15.14 6.75
CA ALA A 7 -7.42 16.50 6.26
C ALA A 7 -6.14 16.77 5.47
N SER A 8 -6.18 16.43 4.17
CA SER A 8 -5.30 16.99 3.13
C SER A 8 -3.89 17.35 3.60
N GLY A 9 -3.09 16.36 4.01
CA GLY A 9 -1.71 16.53 4.44
C GLY A 9 -0.81 15.64 3.59
N GLY A 10 0.19 16.23 2.94
CA GLY A 10 1.01 15.57 1.93
C GLY A 10 1.64 14.24 2.35
N THR A 11 2.10 13.50 1.35
CA THR A 11 2.77 12.18 1.44
C THR A 11 4.03 12.13 2.33
N SER A 12 4.40 13.24 2.99
CA SER A 12 5.57 13.35 3.87
C SER A 12 5.36 12.77 5.27
N GLN A 13 4.12 12.59 5.74
CA GLN A 13 3.85 12.11 7.11
C GLN A 13 3.34 10.67 7.20
N LEU A 14 2.81 10.10 6.11
CA LEU A 14 2.37 8.70 6.04
C LEU A 14 3.23 7.94 5.03
N ARG A 15 4.04 7.00 5.50
CA ARG A 15 4.67 6.01 4.62
C ARG A 15 3.70 4.83 4.46
N ALA A 16 3.03 4.82 3.30
CA ALA A 16 2.23 3.75 2.69
C ALA A 16 1.37 2.83 3.60
N PRO A 17 0.26 3.35 4.17
CA PRO A 17 -0.84 2.49 4.61
C PRO A 17 -1.75 2.07 3.45
N ILE A 18 -2.39 0.90 3.55
CA ILE A 18 -3.52 0.54 2.66
C ILE A 18 -4.77 1.21 3.21
N ASN A 19 -5.39 2.11 2.45
CA ASN A 19 -6.60 2.82 2.85
C ASN A 19 -7.81 2.35 2.03
N LEU A 20 -8.80 1.78 2.71
CA LEU A 20 -10.10 1.45 2.14
C LEU A 20 -11.08 2.56 2.50
N PHE A 21 -11.39 3.44 1.55
CA PHE A 21 -12.17 4.66 1.79
C PHE A 21 -13.68 4.41 1.79
N ASN A 22 -14.38 5.24 2.55
CA ASN A 22 -15.81 5.46 2.33
C ASN A 22 -16.02 6.12 0.98
N GLY A 23 -17.20 5.90 0.38
CA GLY A 23 -17.57 6.51 -0.90
C GLY A 23 -18.99 7.05 -0.95
N LEU A 24 -19.44 7.35 -2.15
CA LEU A 24 -20.76 7.90 -2.46
C LEU A 24 -21.79 6.80 -2.77
N SER A 25 -23.07 7.15 -2.70
CA SER A 25 -24.23 6.25 -2.75
C SER A 25 -24.59 5.69 -4.13
N THR A 26 -24.00 6.20 -5.20
CA THR A 26 -24.35 5.81 -6.57
C THR A 26 -23.09 5.35 -7.29
N ASP A 27 -22.85 4.04 -7.28
CA ASP A 27 -22.00 3.40 -8.27
C ASP A 27 -22.60 3.65 -9.66
N THR A 28 -21.75 3.98 -10.63
CA THR A 28 -22.18 4.33 -11.98
C THR A 28 -21.13 3.90 -12.99
N THR A 29 -21.59 3.29 -14.08
CA THR A 29 -20.75 3.00 -15.26
C THR A 29 -20.66 4.21 -16.20
N ASP A 30 -21.45 5.26 -15.95
CA ASP A 30 -21.37 6.52 -16.68
C ASP A 30 -20.21 7.37 -16.14
N ALA A 31 -19.15 7.50 -16.95
CA ALA A 31 -17.98 8.30 -16.63
C ALA A 31 -18.31 9.79 -16.39
N ALA A 32 -19.39 10.32 -16.98
CA ALA A 32 -19.83 11.69 -16.74
C ALA A 32 -20.48 11.87 -15.35
N ALA A 33 -20.95 10.78 -14.74
CA ALA A 33 -21.49 10.75 -13.38
C ALA A 33 -20.46 10.30 -12.33
N ALA A 34 -19.28 9.81 -12.73
CA ALA A 34 -18.21 9.31 -11.87
C ALA A 34 -17.33 10.43 -11.25
N SER A 35 -17.96 11.45 -10.67
CA SER A 35 -17.26 12.64 -10.12
C SER A 35 -16.83 12.53 -8.65
N GLY A 36 -16.87 11.33 -8.05
CA GLY A 36 -16.52 11.13 -6.64
C GLY A 36 -15.85 9.80 -6.32
N TYR A 37 -15.60 9.56 -5.02
CA TYR A 37 -14.99 8.32 -4.53
C TYR A 37 -16.05 7.23 -4.37
N PHE A 38 -15.79 6.04 -4.92
CA PHE A 38 -16.62 4.85 -4.68
C PHE A 38 -16.13 4.11 -3.43
N PRO A 39 -17.05 3.51 -2.64
CA PRO A 39 -16.66 2.75 -1.47
C PRO A 39 -15.89 1.51 -1.89
N ALA A 40 -14.92 1.09 -1.09
CA ALA A 40 -14.38 -0.25 -1.23
C ALA A 40 -15.48 -1.26 -0.87
N ASP A 41 -15.92 -2.08 -1.82
CA ASP A 41 -16.93 -3.10 -1.60
C ASP A 41 -16.41 -4.46 -2.07
N SER A 42 -16.62 -5.48 -1.24
CA SER A 42 -16.36 -6.89 -1.55
C SER A 42 -14.93 -7.16 -2.05
N CYS A 43 -13.95 -6.48 -1.45
CA CYS A 43 -12.54 -6.61 -1.84
C CYS A 43 -11.73 -7.45 -0.86
N ILE A 44 -10.70 -8.11 -1.39
CA ILE A 44 -9.73 -8.89 -0.61
C ILE A 44 -8.41 -8.11 -0.59
N VAL A 45 -7.91 -7.87 0.61
CA VAL A 45 -6.56 -7.36 0.86
C VAL A 45 -5.78 -8.48 1.51
N ALA A 46 -4.98 -9.19 0.70
CA ALA A 46 -4.25 -10.34 1.17
C ALA A 46 -2.80 -10.36 0.75
N PHE A 47 -1.96 -11.03 1.54
CA PHE A 47 -0.54 -11.25 1.25
C PHE A 47 0.25 -9.95 1.02
N ASN A 48 -0.14 -8.85 1.64
CA ASN A 48 0.64 -7.61 1.60
C ASN A 48 1.70 -7.60 2.69
N THR A 49 2.82 -6.91 2.45
CA THR A 49 3.86 -6.66 3.46
C THR A 49 4.04 -5.16 3.65
N ILE A 50 3.59 -4.66 4.79
CA ILE A 50 3.63 -3.24 5.16
C ILE A 50 4.71 -3.09 6.23
N VAL A 51 5.79 -2.37 5.92
CA VAL A 51 6.96 -2.25 6.79
C VAL A 51 7.37 -0.81 6.98
N ASN A 52 7.67 -0.43 8.21
CA ASN A 52 8.10 0.92 8.59
C ASN A 52 7.08 2.00 8.23
N ALA A 53 5.81 1.62 8.12
CA ALA A 53 4.72 2.56 8.01
C ALA A 53 4.62 3.40 9.30
N ARG A 54 4.25 4.66 9.13
CA ARG A 54 4.14 5.67 10.20
C ARG A 54 2.78 6.32 10.12
N GLY A 55 2.20 6.66 11.27
CA GLY A 55 0.94 7.39 11.37
C GLY A 55 -0.15 6.61 12.09
N GLY A 56 -1.37 6.61 11.56
CA GLY A 56 -2.54 5.92 12.11
C GLY A 56 -2.41 4.40 12.07
N GLY A 57 -3.18 3.74 11.19
CA GLY A 57 -3.13 2.29 10.97
C GLY A 57 -2.25 1.92 9.77
N GLY A 58 -1.58 0.77 9.80
CA GLY A 58 -0.95 0.19 8.61
C GLY A 58 -1.96 -0.20 7.53
N ILE A 59 -3.12 -0.69 7.97
CA ILE A 59 -4.35 -0.78 7.16
C ILE A 59 -5.40 0.12 7.79
N VAL A 60 -6.14 0.87 6.97
CA VAL A 60 -7.21 1.77 7.40
C VAL A 60 -8.51 1.37 6.74
N LEU A 61 -9.53 1.12 7.56
CA LEU A 61 -10.88 0.82 7.14
C LEU A 61 -11.82 2.02 7.36
N GLY A 62 -12.40 2.46 6.24
CA GLY A 62 -13.36 3.55 6.14
C GLY A 62 -12.77 4.93 6.40
N GLY A 63 -11.75 5.31 5.62
CA GLY A 63 -11.28 6.69 5.57
C GLY A 63 -12.40 7.65 5.13
N THR A 64 -12.55 8.80 5.80
CA THR A 64 -13.75 9.66 5.69
C THR A 64 -13.59 10.89 4.80
N SER A 65 -12.83 10.81 3.71
CA SER A 65 -12.55 11.94 2.80
C SER A 65 -13.76 12.40 1.95
N GLY A 66 -14.98 12.39 2.51
CA GLY A 66 -16.19 12.92 1.87
C GLY A 66 -17.30 11.91 1.52
N GLY A 67 -17.08 10.61 1.75
CA GLY A 67 -18.08 9.55 1.52
C GLY A 67 -18.84 9.13 2.77
N THR A 68 -20.16 8.91 2.66
CA THR A 68 -21.01 8.37 3.74
C THR A 68 -21.21 6.86 3.63
N ILE A 69 -20.96 6.27 2.47
CA ILE A 69 -21.08 4.82 2.26
C ILE A 69 -19.81 4.15 2.74
N GLN A 70 -19.96 3.26 3.71
CA GLN A 70 -18.85 2.60 4.37
C GLN A 70 -18.45 1.34 3.60
N PRO A 71 -17.16 0.95 3.67
CA PRO A 71 -16.71 -0.31 3.07
C PRO A 71 -17.47 -1.52 3.59
N LYS A 72 -17.78 -2.46 2.70
CA LYS A 72 -18.48 -3.70 3.05
C LYS A 72 -17.81 -4.91 2.42
N GLY A 73 -17.99 -6.06 3.06
CA GLY A 73 -17.49 -7.34 2.53
C GLY A 73 -15.97 -7.41 2.43
N ILE A 74 -15.24 -6.68 3.28
CA ILE A 74 -13.78 -6.62 3.19
C ILE A 74 -13.17 -7.87 3.81
N VAL A 75 -12.20 -8.49 3.14
CA VAL A 75 -11.41 -9.60 3.69
C VAL A 75 -9.97 -9.14 3.86
N LEU A 76 -9.45 -9.21 5.08
CA LEU A 76 -8.03 -8.96 5.37
C LEU A 76 -7.35 -10.29 5.71
N ALA A 77 -6.53 -10.83 4.81
CA ALA A 77 -5.96 -12.16 4.99
C ALA A 77 -4.44 -12.24 4.81
N ASN A 78 -3.74 -12.93 5.70
CA ASN A 78 -2.32 -13.26 5.53
C ASN A 78 -1.42 -12.04 5.21
N ASN A 79 -1.74 -10.86 5.75
CA ASN A 79 -0.87 -9.68 5.61
C ASN A 79 0.15 -9.62 6.74
N ILE A 80 1.32 -9.02 6.46
CA ILE A 80 2.30 -8.63 7.47
C ILE A 80 2.23 -7.12 7.67
N VAL A 81 2.09 -6.67 8.92
CA VAL A 81 2.10 -5.24 9.27
C VAL A 81 3.13 -4.95 10.38
N LYS A 82 4.27 -4.36 10.00
CA LYS A 82 5.27 -3.83 10.92
C LYS A 82 5.27 -2.30 10.90
N MET A 83 4.73 -1.71 11.97
CA MET A 83 4.64 -0.26 12.12
C MET A 83 5.88 0.30 12.81
N ALA A 84 6.36 1.46 12.37
CA ALA A 84 7.33 2.26 13.11
C ALA A 84 6.63 3.12 14.18
N THR A 85 5.42 3.59 13.90
CA THR A 85 4.51 4.26 14.84
C THR A 85 3.06 3.91 14.50
N GLY A 86 2.14 3.99 15.47
CA GLY A 86 0.72 3.71 15.22
C GLY A 86 0.31 2.25 15.44
N SER A 87 -0.86 1.90 14.92
CA SER A 87 -1.48 0.57 15.05
C SER A 87 -1.39 -0.24 13.75
N ALA A 88 -1.57 -1.57 13.84
CA ALA A 88 -1.59 -2.41 12.64
C ALA A 88 -2.83 -2.15 11.78
N LEU A 89 -3.99 -1.97 12.42
CA LEU A 89 -5.28 -1.68 11.81
C LEU A 89 -5.88 -0.43 12.46
N TYR A 90 -6.53 0.41 11.67
CA TYR A 90 -7.33 1.52 12.15
C TYR A 90 -8.71 1.47 11.50
N ILE A 91 -9.75 1.57 12.33
CA ILE A 91 -11.13 1.68 11.89
C ILE A 91 -11.63 3.02 12.41
N ASN A 92 -12.13 3.88 11.52
CA ASN A 92 -12.71 5.14 12.00
C ASN A 92 -13.97 4.81 12.84
N PRO A 93 -14.05 5.26 14.11
CA PRO A 93 -15.18 4.96 14.99
C PRO A 93 -16.55 5.42 14.47
N SER A 94 -16.59 6.37 13.52
CA SER A 94 -17.85 6.78 12.88
C SER A 94 -18.42 5.73 11.92
N ASN A 95 -17.66 4.70 11.57
CA ASN A 95 -18.08 3.65 10.64
C ASN A 95 -18.81 2.51 11.34
N THR A 96 -20.11 2.71 11.57
CA THR A 96 -20.98 1.76 12.29
C THR A 96 -21.61 0.66 11.42
N ALA A 97 -21.50 0.76 10.10
CA ALA A 97 -22.07 -0.15 9.11
C ALA A 97 -21.01 -0.86 8.25
N LEU A 98 -19.73 -0.68 8.60
CA LEU A 98 -18.60 -1.32 7.94
C LEU A 98 -18.59 -2.82 8.25
N THR A 99 -18.37 -3.65 7.24
CA THR A 99 -18.22 -5.11 7.43
C THR A 99 -16.89 -5.59 6.91
N TYR A 100 -16.19 -6.35 7.75
CA TYR A 100 -14.95 -7.01 7.37
C TYR A 100 -14.76 -8.33 8.13
N SER A 101 -13.95 -9.21 7.57
CA SER A 101 -13.38 -10.39 8.24
C SER A 101 -11.86 -10.35 8.15
N SER A 102 -11.20 -11.05 9.08
CA SER A 102 -9.74 -11.17 9.06
C SER A 102 -9.28 -12.57 9.46
N GLU A 103 -8.20 -13.03 8.85
CA GLU A 103 -7.55 -14.31 9.16
C GLU A 103 -6.05 -14.28 8.84
N GLY A 104 -5.24 -14.99 9.63
CA GLY A 104 -3.82 -15.23 9.32
C GLY A 104 -2.91 -14.00 9.26
N ASN A 105 -3.37 -12.81 9.66
CA ASN A 105 -2.53 -11.62 9.61
C ASN A 105 -1.52 -11.61 10.76
N LEU A 106 -0.29 -11.20 10.47
CA LEU A 106 0.77 -11.04 11.46
C LEU A 106 1.08 -9.56 11.62
N TYR A 107 1.29 -9.11 12.86
CA TYR A 107 1.64 -7.72 13.11
C TYR A 107 2.64 -7.51 14.23
N GLN A 108 3.35 -6.39 14.12
CA GLN A 108 4.15 -5.81 15.18
C GLN A 108 3.98 -4.28 15.11
N ALA A 109 3.26 -3.70 16.07
CA ALA A 109 2.95 -2.28 16.05
C ALA A 109 3.01 -1.67 17.46
N PRO A 110 3.61 -0.48 17.64
CA PRO A 110 3.73 0.15 18.96
C PRO A 110 2.39 0.41 19.67
N ALA A 111 1.33 0.77 18.93
CA ALA A 111 -0.01 0.97 19.49
C ALA A 111 -0.89 -0.30 19.45
N GLY A 112 -0.28 -1.46 19.21
CA GLY A 112 -1.00 -2.73 19.07
C GLY A 112 -1.84 -2.82 17.81
N LEU A 113 -2.86 -3.69 17.81
CA LEU A 113 -3.73 -3.91 16.66
C LEU A 113 -4.57 -2.68 16.30
N GLY A 114 -4.98 -1.87 17.28
CA GLY A 114 -5.85 -0.69 17.08
C GLY A 114 -7.35 -0.97 17.07
N THR A 115 -7.75 -2.23 17.29
CA THR A 115 -9.14 -2.67 17.48
C THR A 115 -9.19 -3.99 18.28
N THR A 116 -10.38 -4.43 18.67
CA THR A 116 -10.64 -5.73 19.30
C THR A 116 -11.30 -6.66 18.27
N THR A 117 -10.49 -7.39 17.51
CA THR A 117 -10.96 -8.36 16.49
C THR A 117 -10.06 -9.59 16.46
N SER A 118 -10.52 -10.67 15.83
CA SER A 118 -9.77 -11.92 15.62
C SER A 118 -9.04 -11.94 14.27
N GLY A 119 -8.21 -12.96 14.04
CA GLY A 119 -7.49 -13.13 12.77
C GLY A 119 -6.21 -12.29 12.63
N TRP A 120 -5.69 -11.80 13.76
CA TRP A 120 -4.44 -11.06 13.87
C TRP A 120 -3.60 -11.61 15.01
N THR A 121 -2.33 -11.89 14.75
CA THR A 121 -1.37 -12.38 15.75
C THR A 121 -0.27 -11.35 15.94
N ASN A 122 -0.07 -10.89 17.18
CA ASN A 122 1.09 -10.06 17.53
C ASN A 122 2.32 -10.96 17.60
N THR A 123 3.33 -10.68 16.80
CA THR A 123 4.57 -11.46 16.77
C THR A 123 5.77 -10.56 16.51
N THR A 124 6.96 -11.02 16.88
CA THR A 124 8.19 -10.32 16.52
C THR A 124 8.44 -10.49 15.02
N LEU A 125 8.56 -9.37 14.30
CA LEU A 125 8.83 -9.33 12.86
C LEU A 125 10.22 -8.78 12.61
N ASP A 126 11.23 -9.64 12.66
CA ASP A 126 12.63 -9.28 12.44
C ASP A 126 12.99 -9.38 10.95
N PHE A 127 12.83 -8.27 10.23
CA PHE A 127 13.23 -8.17 8.84
C PHE A 127 14.76 -8.13 8.71
N GLY A 128 15.28 -8.85 7.73
CA GLY A 128 16.70 -8.87 7.41
C GLY A 128 17.19 -7.60 6.69
N ALA A 129 18.44 -7.65 6.24
CA ALA A 129 18.99 -6.64 5.37
C ALA A 129 18.23 -6.57 4.03
N ARG A 130 18.39 -5.47 3.29
CA ARG A 130 17.81 -5.39 1.95
C ARG A 130 18.61 -6.23 0.97
N ALA A 131 17.91 -7.01 0.16
CA ALA A 131 18.41 -7.60 -1.07
C ALA A 131 17.63 -6.96 -2.23
N ASP A 132 18.33 -6.41 -3.21
CA ASP A 132 17.69 -5.82 -4.41
C ASP A 132 16.61 -4.76 -4.12
N GLY A 133 16.79 -4.01 -3.02
CA GLY A 133 15.86 -2.97 -2.59
C GLY A 133 14.67 -3.48 -1.75
N ILE A 134 14.46 -4.79 -1.67
CA ILE A 134 13.41 -5.45 -0.86
C ILE A 134 13.99 -5.83 0.50
N LEU A 135 13.24 -5.65 1.59
CA LEU A 135 13.63 -6.18 2.90
C LEU A 135 13.36 -7.69 2.93
N THR A 136 14.35 -8.50 3.29
CA THR A 136 14.14 -9.94 3.49
C THR A 136 13.08 -10.18 4.57
N ALA A 137 12.06 -10.97 4.24
CA ALA A 137 10.95 -11.24 5.15
C ALA A 137 11.41 -12.02 6.41
N PRO A 138 10.75 -11.84 7.56
CA PRO A 138 11.09 -12.56 8.79
C PRO A 138 10.77 -14.06 8.68
N ALA A 139 11.61 -14.95 9.21
CA ALA A 139 11.40 -16.41 9.12
C ALA A 139 10.09 -16.93 9.74
N VAL A 140 9.47 -16.17 10.66
CA VAL A 140 8.18 -16.54 11.29
C VAL A 140 7.02 -16.58 10.30
N VAL A 141 7.19 -16.03 9.10
CA VAL A 141 6.15 -15.95 8.08
C VAL A 141 6.11 -17.20 7.19
N THR A 142 7.14 -18.04 7.27
CA THR A 142 7.30 -19.23 6.42
C THR A 142 6.23 -20.27 6.71
N ASP A 143 5.54 -20.73 5.65
CA ASP A 143 4.48 -21.75 5.70
C ASP A 143 3.37 -21.42 6.73
N ALA A 144 3.20 -20.14 7.07
CA ALA A 144 2.36 -19.70 8.19
C ALA A 144 1.00 -19.13 7.75
N ALA A 145 0.74 -19.04 6.44
CA ALA A 145 -0.54 -18.55 5.94
C ALA A 145 -1.68 -19.50 6.35
N ILE A 146 -2.82 -18.90 6.68
CA ILE A 146 -4.08 -19.64 6.63
C ILE A 146 -4.34 -19.94 5.15
N ASN A 147 -4.77 -21.16 4.84
CA ASN A 147 -5.04 -21.61 3.47
C ASN A 147 -6.55 -21.72 3.25
N SER A 148 -7.24 -20.57 3.33
CA SER A 148 -8.67 -20.47 3.06
C SER A 148 -8.94 -20.34 1.56
N ASN A 149 -10.07 -20.88 1.12
CA ASN A 149 -10.51 -20.77 -0.27
C ASN A 149 -10.90 -19.33 -0.67
N ASN A 150 -10.98 -18.41 0.29
CA ASN A 150 -11.38 -17.01 0.08
C ASN A 150 -10.43 -16.24 -0.84
N TYR A 151 -9.17 -16.65 -0.99
CA TYR A 151 -8.15 -15.95 -1.77
C TYR A 151 -7.41 -16.86 -2.75
N THR A 152 -7.93 -18.04 -3.07
CA THR A 152 -7.32 -18.95 -4.06
C THR A 152 -7.12 -18.29 -5.42
N ALA A 153 -7.99 -17.35 -5.82
CA ALA A 153 -7.85 -16.59 -7.06
C ALA A 153 -6.66 -15.62 -7.06
N LEU A 154 -6.23 -15.12 -5.89
CA LEU A 154 -5.03 -14.29 -5.73
C LEU A 154 -3.75 -15.14 -5.79
N LEU A 155 -3.88 -16.41 -5.47
CA LEU A 155 -2.79 -17.38 -5.38
C LEU A 155 -2.49 -18.06 -6.72
N ASN A 156 -2.60 -17.35 -7.84
CA ASN A 156 -2.24 -17.83 -9.19
C ASN A 156 -0.72 -18.11 -9.37
N GLY A 157 -0.07 -18.50 -8.27
CA GLY A 157 1.21 -19.14 -8.24
C GLY A 157 2.35 -18.17 -8.06
N LYS A 158 2.18 -16.85 -8.16
CA LYS A 158 3.31 -15.90 -8.12
C LYS A 158 3.30 -14.99 -6.91
N ASP A 159 4.47 -14.73 -6.35
CA ASP A 159 4.69 -13.73 -5.30
C ASP A 159 5.11 -12.38 -5.92
N VAL A 160 5.46 -11.40 -5.07
CA VAL A 160 5.88 -10.07 -5.51
C VAL A 160 7.17 -10.07 -6.33
N GLN A 161 8.00 -11.11 -6.19
CA GLN A 161 9.27 -11.31 -6.89
C GLN A 161 9.13 -12.16 -8.17
N ILE A 162 7.89 -12.60 -8.49
CA ILE A 162 7.54 -13.51 -9.59
C ILE A 162 8.05 -14.95 -9.37
N GLN A 163 8.41 -15.30 -8.14
CA GLN A 163 8.67 -16.69 -7.76
C GLN A 163 7.36 -17.47 -7.69
N ASN A 164 7.42 -18.75 -8.02
CA ASN A 164 6.33 -19.67 -7.74
C ASN A 164 6.15 -19.80 -6.23
N ARG A 165 4.96 -19.52 -5.71
CA ARG A 165 4.59 -19.81 -4.33
C ARG A 165 4.61 -21.32 -4.07
N SER A 166 4.92 -21.70 -2.84
CA SER A 166 4.99 -23.09 -2.41
C SER A 166 3.58 -23.69 -2.21
N ALA A 167 3.50 -24.92 -1.69
CA ALA A 167 2.22 -25.57 -1.41
C ALA A 167 1.53 -25.06 -0.13
N ILE A 168 2.31 -24.52 0.82
CA ILE A 168 1.82 -23.88 2.04
C ILE A 168 2.35 -22.46 2.01
N TYR A 169 1.48 -21.48 1.80
CA TYR A 169 1.97 -20.15 1.52
C TYR A 169 2.62 -19.48 2.73
N ASP A 170 3.56 -18.59 2.42
CA ASP A 170 4.09 -17.65 3.38
C ASP A 170 3.09 -16.50 3.61
N VAL A 171 3.03 -15.99 4.84
CA VAL A 171 2.30 -14.76 5.12
C VAL A 171 3.05 -13.59 4.46
N GLY A 172 2.32 -12.67 3.85
CA GLY A 172 2.90 -11.51 3.19
C GLY A 172 3.25 -11.73 1.71
N ALA A 173 4.04 -10.80 1.19
CA ALA A 173 4.16 -10.56 -0.25
C ALA A 173 5.25 -11.40 -0.91
N ASP A 174 6.20 -11.85 -0.10
CA ASP A 174 7.39 -12.59 -0.50
C ASP A 174 7.24 -14.05 -0.08
N GLU A 175 7.58 -14.98 -0.98
CA GLU A 175 7.61 -16.40 -0.69
C GLU A 175 9.06 -16.87 -0.51
N LEU A 176 9.49 -17.03 0.74
CA LEU A 176 10.86 -17.35 1.13
C LEU A 176 11.31 -18.73 0.61
N ASN A 177 10.38 -19.68 0.52
CA ASN A 177 10.60 -21.02 -0.01
C ASN A 177 10.06 -21.18 -1.46
N GLY A 178 9.82 -20.07 -2.15
CA GLY A 178 9.33 -20.05 -3.52
C GLY A 178 10.34 -20.62 -4.52
N SER A 179 9.83 -21.15 -5.64
CA SER A 179 10.67 -21.70 -6.72
C SER A 179 10.74 -20.79 -7.95
N GLY A 180 11.81 -20.91 -8.74
CA GLY A 180 12.04 -20.04 -9.90
C GLY A 180 12.93 -18.84 -9.57
N GLN A 181 13.25 -18.06 -10.60
CA GLN A 181 14.18 -16.94 -10.48
C GLN A 181 13.45 -15.69 -9.96
N VAL A 182 14.07 -14.99 -9.00
CA VAL A 182 13.70 -13.63 -8.62
C VAL A 182 14.00 -12.69 -9.78
N ILE A 183 12.95 -12.12 -10.37
CA ILE A 183 13.07 -11.22 -11.53
C ILE A 183 12.33 -9.90 -11.33
N ALA A 184 11.38 -9.82 -10.38
CA ALA A 184 10.74 -8.57 -10.01
C ALA A 184 11.38 -8.00 -8.74
N ARG A 185 11.80 -6.74 -8.84
CA ARG A 185 12.35 -5.95 -7.73
C ARG A 185 12.07 -4.47 -7.96
N PRO A 186 12.18 -3.61 -6.93
CA PRO A 186 12.22 -2.17 -7.13
C PRO A 186 13.20 -1.81 -8.25
N LEU A 187 12.70 -1.05 -9.21
CA LEU A 187 13.52 -0.56 -10.31
C LEU A 187 14.53 0.46 -9.76
N THR A 188 15.74 0.35 -10.26
CA THR A 188 16.80 1.32 -10.01
C THR A 188 16.69 2.47 -11.00
N SER A 189 17.37 3.59 -10.72
CA SER A 189 17.45 4.72 -11.64
C SER A 189 18.09 4.36 -12.99
N ALA A 190 18.81 3.25 -13.09
CA ALA A 190 19.35 2.75 -14.35
C ALA A 190 18.29 2.06 -15.24
N GLU A 191 17.15 1.69 -14.66
CA GLU A 191 16.10 0.89 -15.33
C GLU A 191 14.84 1.71 -15.62
N VAL A 192 14.70 2.91 -15.03
CA VAL A 192 13.60 3.84 -15.31
C VAL A 192 14.13 5.18 -15.81
N GLY A 193 13.81 5.51 -17.06
CA GLY A 193 14.15 6.78 -17.68
C GLY A 193 15.60 6.91 -18.12
N ALA A 194 15.91 8.06 -18.70
CA ALA A 194 17.26 8.46 -19.09
C ALA A 194 18.15 8.31 -17.85
N GLY A 195 18.91 7.21 -17.75
CA GLY A 195 19.62 6.83 -16.52
C GLY A 195 20.45 7.96 -15.94
N THR A 196 21.03 7.80 -14.76
CA THR A 196 21.96 8.80 -14.20
C THR A 196 23.18 9.11 -15.11
N SER A 197 23.30 8.40 -16.23
CA SER A 197 24.29 8.53 -17.31
C SER A 197 23.68 8.83 -18.68
N ALA A 198 22.38 9.11 -18.78
CA ALA A 198 21.84 9.63 -20.02
C ALA A 198 22.30 11.08 -20.19
N SER A 199 23.10 11.30 -21.22
CA SER A 199 23.21 12.61 -21.83
C SER A 199 21.80 12.97 -22.28
N LEU A 200 21.18 13.90 -21.55
CA LEU A 200 19.92 14.47 -22.02
C LEU A 200 20.27 15.16 -23.34
N PRO A 201 19.52 14.94 -24.43
CA PRO A 201 19.83 15.57 -25.72
C PRO A 201 19.84 17.10 -25.60
N VAL A 202 19.27 17.61 -24.50
CA VAL A 202 19.29 18.99 -24.10
C VAL A 202 19.59 19.14 -22.60
N THR A 203 20.53 20.01 -22.25
CA THR A 203 20.69 20.53 -20.89
C THR A 203 19.74 21.71 -20.67
N LEU A 204 18.99 21.71 -19.57
CA LEU A 204 18.24 22.89 -19.14
C LEU A 204 19.22 23.94 -18.61
N LEU A 205 19.34 25.07 -19.30
CA LEU A 205 20.22 26.16 -18.91
C LEU A 205 19.57 27.13 -17.91
N ASP A 206 18.29 27.38 -18.09
CA ASP A 206 17.55 28.39 -17.33
C ASP A 206 16.06 28.05 -17.37
N PHE A 207 15.41 28.16 -16.22
CA PHE A 207 13.97 28.04 -16.09
C PHE A 207 13.43 29.23 -15.30
N ASN A 208 12.52 29.97 -15.91
CA ASN A 208 11.85 31.09 -15.27
C ASN A 208 10.33 30.92 -15.38
N ALA A 209 9.66 31.01 -14.23
CA ALA A 209 8.22 31.12 -14.16
C ALA A 209 7.87 32.55 -13.72
N LYS A 210 7.09 33.26 -14.54
CA LYS A 210 6.64 34.61 -14.23
C LYS A 210 5.12 34.70 -14.34
N ALA A 211 4.48 35.14 -13.26
CA ALA A 211 3.07 35.50 -13.30
C ALA A 211 2.87 36.74 -14.18
N VAL A 212 1.93 36.68 -15.13
CA VAL A 212 1.53 37.78 -16.00
C VAL A 212 0.00 37.88 -15.95
N GLY A 213 -0.51 38.77 -15.10
CA GLY A 213 -1.95 38.80 -14.79
C GLY A 213 -2.42 37.51 -14.13
N ASN A 214 -3.44 36.87 -14.70
CA ASN A 214 -4.00 35.61 -14.20
C ASN A 214 -3.37 34.35 -14.83
N THR A 215 -2.31 34.49 -15.62
CA THR A 215 -1.58 33.36 -16.20
C THR A 215 -0.15 33.30 -15.66
N THR A 216 0.46 32.12 -15.75
CA THR A 216 1.90 31.95 -15.49
C THR A 216 2.58 31.62 -16.80
N VAL A 217 3.54 32.44 -17.19
CA VAL A 217 4.40 32.18 -18.34
C VAL A 217 5.60 31.38 -17.86
N LEU A 218 5.77 30.19 -18.43
CA LEU A 218 6.92 29.32 -18.20
C LEU A 218 7.89 29.50 -19.36
N THR A 219 9.12 29.92 -19.06
CA THR A 219 10.19 30.05 -20.04
C THR A 219 11.29 29.08 -19.69
N TRP A 220 11.61 28.17 -20.60
CA TRP A 220 12.78 27.29 -20.48
C TRP A 220 13.77 27.62 -21.59
N LYS A 221 15.06 27.70 -21.24
CA LYS A 221 16.17 27.73 -22.19
C LYS A 221 16.91 26.41 -22.11
N VAL A 222 17.12 25.81 -23.25
CA VAL A 222 17.84 24.54 -23.38
C VAL A 222 19.02 24.71 -24.33
N ALA A 223 20.10 23.98 -24.08
CA ALA A 223 21.20 23.80 -25.04
C ALA A 223 21.31 22.32 -25.39
N ASN A 224 21.64 22.01 -26.63
CA ASN A 224 21.99 20.64 -26.99
C ASN A 224 23.33 20.28 -26.33
N GLU A 225 23.43 19.10 -25.72
CA GLU A 225 24.74 18.50 -25.43
C GLU A 225 25.33 18.03 -26.78
N ILE A 226 26.54 18.47 -27.14
CA ILE A 226 27.31 17.93 -28.27
C ILE A 226 28.06 16.71 -27.78
#